data_AF-A0A1Q3B8H3-F1
#
_entry.id   AF-A0A1Q3B8H3-F1
#
_cell.length_a   1.000
_cell.length_b   1.000
_cell.length_c   1.000
_cell.angle_alpha   90.00
_cell.angle_beta   90.00
_cell.angle_gamma   90.00
#
_symmetry.space_group_name_H-M   'P 1'
#
loop_
_entity.id
_entity.type
_entity.pdbx_description
1 polymer ?
#
loop_
_entity_poly.entity_id
_entity_poly.type
_entity_poly.pdbx_seq_one_letter_code
_entity_poly.pdbx_strand_id
1 'polypeptide(L)'
;MLFLFMFFGEAIGLGALSRVDVRITNKMASNVIIHCKSKDDDLGIHVIYSGQSYGWGFKVNFWQTTLFFCGFTTEKGRGVYDIYKAGRDDFRCLNDFGSGDTCFWDVKDDGVHGYVGVENDIWFKWTMNRIVRQVNH
;
A
#
# COMPACT_ATOMS: atom_id res chain seq x y z
N MET A 1 2.05 16.73 55.91
CA MET A 1 2.98 17.53 55.09
C MET A 1 3.14 16.79 53.77
N LEU A 2 2.40 17.27 52.77
CA LEU A 2 2.49 17.07 51.31
C LEU A 2 3.10 15.75 50.79
N PHE A 3 2.21 14.90 50.26
CA PHE A 3 2.53 13.93 49.21
C PHE A 3 2.99 14.71 47.98
N LEU A 4 4.29 14.64 47.66
CA LEU A 4 4.80 15.05 46.36
C LEU A 4 4.31 14.03 45.34
N PHE A 5 3.17 14.34 44.72
CA PHE A 5 2.70 13.64 43.53
C PHE A 5 3.79 13.75 42.47
N MET A 6 4.31 12.60 42.06
CA MET A 6 5.15 12.46 40.89
C MET A 6 4.44 13.10 39.69
N PHE A 7 4.89 14.28 39.27
CA PHE A 7 4.58 14.81 37.95
C PHE A 7 5.37 14.02 36.90
N PHE A 8 5.03 12.75 36.69
CA PHE A 8 5.31 12.11 35.41
C PHE A 8 4.09 12.31 34.52
N GLY A 9 3.86 13.59 34.19
CA GLY A 9 3.07 13.97 33.04
C GLY A 9 3.90 13.80 31.77
N GLU A 10 4.49 12.63 31.57
CA GLU A 10 4.79 12.22 30.21
C GLU A 10 3.48 11.66 29.68
N ALA A 11 2.75 12.53 28.98
CA ALA A 11 1.94 12.01 27.89
C ALA A 11 2.92 11.23 27.02
N ILE A 12 2.98 9.91 27.22
CA ILE A 12 3.43 8.98 26.19
C ILE A 12 2.58 9.36 25.00
N GLY A 13 3.17 10.15 24.09
CA GLY A 13 2.58 10.43 22.82
C GLY A 13 2.37 9.08 22.18
N LEU A 14 1.14 8.56 22.27
CA LEU A 14 0.66 7.58 21.32
C LEU A 14 0.76 8.33 19.99
N GLY A 15 1.90 8.16 19.31
CA GLY A 15 2.11 8.71 17.99
C GLY A 15 0.86 8.40 17.20
N ALA A 16 0.18 9.43 16.71
CA ALA A 16 -1.05 9.27 15.98
C ALA A 16 -0.80 8.18 14.92
N LEU A 17 -1.56 7.07 14.98
CA LEU A 17 -1.38 5.98 14.03
C LEU A 17 -1.53 6.58 12.62
N SER A 18 -0.45 6.56 11.84
CA SER A 18 -0.42 7.17 10.51
C SER A 18 -1.53 6.54 9.66
N ARG A 19 -2.39 7.37 9.09
CA ARG A 19 -3.42 6.92 8.18
C ARG A 19 -2.81 6.83 6.79
N VAL A 20 -3.03 5.72 6.10
CA VAL A 20 -2.58 5.52 4.72
C VAL A 20 -3.79 5.20 3.88
N ASP A 21 -3.88 5.82 2.71
CA ASP A 21 -4.83 5.49 1.66
C ASP A 21 -4.09 4.88 0.46
N VAL A 22 -4.41 3.66 0.07
CA VAL A 22 -3.86 3.03 -1.14
C VAL A 22 -4.76 3.33 -2.31
N ARG A 23 -4.19 3.75 -3.45
CA ARG A 23 -4.93 3.98 -4.69
C ARG A 23 -4.25 3.29 -5.87
N ILE A 24 -4.93 2.29 -6.42
CA ILE A 24 -4.51 1.52 -7.60
C ILE A 24 -5.34 1.97 -8.78
N THR A 25 -4.71 2.48 -9.84
CA THR A 25 -5.37 2.95 -11.06
C THR A 25 -5.04 2.03 -12.22
N ASN A 26 -6.05 1.58 -12.95
CA ASN A 26 -5.85 0.80 -14.16
C ASN A 26 -5.59 1.73 -15.35
N LYS A 27 -4.38 1.69 -15.91
CA LYS A 27 -3.98 2.43 -17.11
C LYS A 27 -3.94 1.56 -18.37
N MET A 28 -4.32 0.28 -18.26
CA MET A 28 -4.44 -0.63 -19.38
C MET A 28 -5.75 -0.41 -20.14
N ALA A 29 -5.81 -0.86 -21.39
CA ALA A 29 -7.05 -0.86 -22.17
C ALA A 29 -8.06 -1.93 -21.70
N SER A 30 -7.59 -2.99 -21.06
CA SER A 30 -8.38 -4.12 -20.56
C SER A 30 -8.68 -4.02 -19.06
N ASN A 31 -9.63 -4.83 -18.59
CA ASN A 31 -9.98 -4.90 -17.17
C ASN A 31 -8.91 -5.63 -16.38
N VAL A 32 -8.67 -5.16 -15.16
CA VAL A 32 -7.73 -5.77 -14.20
C VAL A 32 -8.51 -6.36 -13.05
N ILE A 33 -8.31 -7.64 -12.76
CA ILE A 33 -8.89 -8.28 -11.57
C ILE A 33 -7.84 -8.24 -10.47
N ILE A 34 -8.23 -7.73 -9.29
CA ILE A 34 -7.39 -7.70 -8.11
C ILE A 34 -8.02 -8.45 -6.95
N HIS A 35 -7.20 -9.06 -6.10
CA HIS A 35 -7.60 -9.57 -4.79
C HIS A 35 -6.57 -9.11 -3.75
N CYS A 36 -6.97 -8.17 -2.90
CA CYS A 36 -6.09 -7.57 -1.92
C CYS A 36 -6.41 -8.07 -0.51
N LYS A 37 -5.38 -8.31 0.29
CA LYS A 37 -5.53 -8.67 1.70
C LYS A 37 -4.32 -8.26 2.54
N SER A 38 -4.53 -8.13 3.83
CA SER A 38 -3.50 -8.07 4.85
C SER A 38 -3.42 -9.40 5.59
N LYS A 39 -2.72 -9.44 6.73
CA LYS A 39 -2.79 -10.58 7.65
C LYS A 39 -4.18 -10.72 8.28
N ASP A 40 -4.82 -9.59 8.56
CA ASP A 40 -5.99 -9.50 9.43
C ASP A 40 -7.29 -9.21 8.63
N ASP A 41 -7.17 -8.65 7.43
CA ASP A 41 -8.30 -8.20 6.61
C ASP A 41 -8.23 -8.79 5.18
N ASP A 42 -9.36 -9.31 4.70
CA ASP A 42 -9.55 -9.64 3.29
C ASP A 42 -10.43 -8.57 2.64
N LEU A 43 -9.88 -7.82 1.68
CA LEU A 43 -10.59 -6.74 0.98
C LEU A 43 -11.44 -7.27 -0.18
N GLY A 44 -11.29 -8.56 -0.52
CA GLY A 44 -12.05 -9.25 -1.55
C GLY A 44 -11.52 -9.02 -2.96
N ILE A 45 -12.27 -9.58 -3.92
CA ILE A 45 -11.96 -9.51 -5.35
C ILE A 45 -12.68 -8.31 -5.95
N HIS A 46 -11.94 -7.50 -6.70
CA HIS A 46 -12.46 -6.33 -7.42
C HIS A 46 -12.02 -6.33 -8.88
N VAL A 47 -12.88 -5.80 -9.75
CA VAL A 47 -12.55 -5.55 -11.15
C VAL A 47 -12.33 -4.05 -11.32
N ILE A 48 -11.13 -3.66 -11.75
CA ILE A 48 -10.81 -2.28 -12.10
C ILE A 48 -10.94 -2.13 -13.60
N TYR A 49 -11.98 -1.43 -14.04
CA TYR A 49 -12.17 -1.09 -15.45
C TYR A 49 -11.08 -0.15 -15.96
N SER A 50 -10.86 -0.12 -17.27
CA SER A 50 -9.88 0.79 -17.89
C SER A 50 -10.11 2.25 -17.46
N GLY A 51 -9.04 2.91 -17.02
CA GLY A 51 -9.06 4.30 -16.55
C GLY A 51 -9.65 4.51 -15.14
N GLN A 52 -10.17 3.46 -14.49
CA GLN A 52 -10.74 3.55 -13.15
C GLN A 52 -9.71 3.25 -12.06
N SER A 53 -10.05 3.58 -10.81
CA SER A 53 -9.22 3.30 -9.65
C SER A 53 -9.98 2.49 -8.60
N TYR A 54 -9.25 1.64 -7.87
CA TYR A 54 -9.68 1.02 -6.64
C TYR A 54 -8.76 1.45 -5.50
N GLY A 55 -9.30 1.62 -4.30
CA GLY A 55 -8.50 2.03 -3.16
C GLY A 55 -9.21 1.83 -1.82
N TRP A 56 -8.43 1.85 -0.76
CA TRP A 56 -8.90 1.72 0.62
C TRP A 56 -7.96 2.45 1.57
N GLY A 57 -8.50 2.88 2.71
CA GLY A 57 -7.76 3.52 3.78
C GLY A 57 -7.59 2.61 5.00
N PHE A 58 -6.47 2.72 5.69
CA PHE A 58 -6.19 1.99 6.92
C PHE A 58 -5.28 2.80 7.84
N LYS A 59 -5.15 2.34 9.09
CA LYS A 59 -4.18 2.88 10.04
C LYS A 59 -3.00 1.91 10.15
N VAL A 60 -1.79 2.44 10.08
CA VAL A 60 -0.59 1.65 10.32
C VAL A 60 -0.59 1.20 11.78
N ASN A 61 -0.30 -0.08 12.02
CA ASN A 61 -0.32 -0.62 13.37
C ASN A 61 0.84 -0.05 14.20
N PHE A 62 0.67 -0.04 15.53
CA PHE A 62 1.68 0.52 16.44
C PHE A 62 3.06 -0.14 16.29
N TRP A 63 3.09 -1.40 15.87
CA TRP A 63 4.32 -2.16 15.66
C TRP A 63 4.98 -1.95 14.28
N GLN A 64 4.45 -1.05 13.44
CA GLN A 64 4.99 -0.73 12.10
C GLN A 64 5.21 -1.97 11.20
N THR A 65 4.31 -2.94 11.30
CA THR A 65 4.34 -4.23 10.57
C THR A 65 3.19 -4.40 9.59
N THR A 66 2.35 -3.37 9.41
CA THR A 66 1.22 -3.41 8.47
C THR A 66 1.70 -3.74 7.06
N LEU A 67 1.05 -4.72 6.45
CA LEU A 67 1.36 -5.25 5.12
C LEU A 67 0.06 -5.55 4.38
N PHE A 68 -0.08 -4.98 3.18
CA PHE A 68 -1.12 -5.36 2.22
C PHE A 68 -0.46 -5.89 0.95
N PHE A 69 -0.95 -7.02 0.49
CA PHE A 69 -0.52 -7.63 -0.76
C PHE A 69 -1.74 -7.92 -1.63
N CYS A 70 -1.56 -7.73 -2.93
CA CYS A 70 -2.62 -7.90 -3.92
C CYS A 70 -2.19 -8.89 -4.99
N GLY A 71 -3.06 -9.85 -5.29
CA GLY A 71 -2.99 -10.62 -6.51
C GLY A 71 -3.59 -9.83 -7.66
N PHE A 72 -2.90 -9.78 -8.80
CA PHE A 72 -3.35 -9.14 -10.03
C PHE A 72 -3.48 -10.19 -11.12
N THR A 73 -4.57 -10.12 -11.88
CA THR A 73 -4.77 -10.89 -13.10
C THR A 73 -5.17 -9.93 -14.22
N THR A 74 -4.34 -9.90 -15.26
CA THR A 74 -4.53 -9.08 -16.47
C THR A 74 -4.35 -9.95 -17.71
N GLU A 75 -4.62 -9.41 -18.89
CA GLU A 75 -4.32 -10.09 -20.16
C GLU A 75 -2.82 -10.21 -20.45
N LYS A 76 -1.99 -9.35 -19.83
CA LYS A 76 -0.53 -9.31 -20.04
C LYS A 76 0.25 -10.19 -19.06
N GLY A 77 -0.37 -10.52 -17.92
CA GLY A 77 0.20 -11.43 -16.95
C GLY A 77 -0.51 -11.40 -15.61
N ARG A 78 0.09 -12.08 -14.63
CA ARG A 78 -0.44 -12.15 -13.27
C ARG A 78 0.68 -12.22 -12.24
N GLY A 79 0.37 -11.88 -11.00
CA GLY A 79 1.34 -11.91 -9.91
C GLY A 79 0.73 -11.50 -8.58
N VAL A 80 1.47 -11.71 -7.49
CA VAL A 80 1.10 -11.23 -6.17
C VAL A 80 2.20 -10.29 -5.71
N TYR A 81 1.83 -9.07 -5.32
CA TYR A 81 2.77 -7.99 -5.02
C TYR A 81 2.42 -7.32 -3.70
N ASP A 82 3.44 -6.95 -2.94
CA ASP A 82 3.30 -6.20 -1.70
C ASP A 82 3.05 -4.72 -2.03
N ILE A 83 1.77 -4.35 -2.07
CA ILE A 83 1.28 -3.01 -2.46
C ILE A 83 1.48 -1.98 -1.33
N TYR A 84 1.43 -2.42 -0.08
CA TYR A 84 1.86 -1.61 1.06
C TYR A 84 2.68 -2.43 2.05
N LYS A 85 3.80 -1.90 2.51
CA LYS A 85 4.64 -2.47 3.58
C LYS A 85 5.17 -1.31 4.43
N ALA A 86 4.73 -1.23 5.68
CA ALA A 86 5.02 -0.10 6.58
C ALA A 86 6.49 0.33 6.57
N GLY A 87 7.43 -0.60 6.81
CA GLY A 87 8.86 -0.27 6.82
C GLY A 87 9.46 0.18 5.46
N ARG A 88 8.80 -0.11 4.33
CA ARG A 88 9.21 0.37 2.99
C ARG A 88 8.54 1.71 2.66
N ASP A 89 7.26 1.84 2.99
CA ASP A 89 6.38 2.86 2.44
C ASP A 89 6.16 4.07 3.34
N ASP A 90 6.74 4.08 4.54
CA ASP A 90 6.67 5.22 5.46
C ASP A 90 7.12 6.53 4.78
N PHE A 91 8.32 6.54 4.19
CA PHE A 91 8.81 7.71 3.48
C PHE A 91 8.09 7.99 2.16
N ARG A 92 7.63 6.93 1.49
CA ARG A 92 6.99 7.03 0.18
C ARG A 92 5.61 7.63 0.25
N CYS A 93 4.82 7.21 1.24
CA CYS A 93 3.40 7.51 1.29
C CYS A 93 2.99 8.47 2.40
N LEU A 94 3.74 8.62 3.50
CA LEU A 94 3.28 9.32 4.71
C LEU A 94 3.85 10.73 4.94
N ASN A 95 4.55 11.32 3.95
CA ASN A 95 5.16 12.65 4.10
C ASN A 95 4.77 13.60 2.96
N ASP A 96 4.86 14.90 3.24
CA ASP A 96 4.60 15.99 2.27
C ASP A 96 5.58 15.98 1.08
N PHE A 97 6.79 15.47 1.29
CA PHE A 97 7.77 15.22 0.22
C PHE A 97 7.45 13.97 -0.60
N GLY A 98 6.62 13.08 -0.07
CA GLY A 98 6.09 11.89 -0.75
C GLY A 98 4.74 12.20 -1.36
N SER A 99 3.74 11.41 -1.00
CA SER A 99 2.39 11.49 -1.60
C SER A 99 1.26 11.77 -0.60
N GLY A 100 1.56 12.43 0.52
CA GLY A 100 0.56 13.02 1.42
C GLY A 100 -0.49 12.01 1.91
N ASP A 101 -0.04 11.00 2.63
CA ASP A 101 -0.79 9.85 3.14
C ASP A 101 -1.32 8.87 2.09
N THR A 102 -1.09 9.12 0.79
CA THR A 102 -1.59 8.25 -0.28
C THR A 102 -0.47 7.42 -0.89
N CYS A 103 -0.64 6.10 -1.02
CA CYS A 103 0.24 5.26 -1.83
C CYS A 103 -0.35 5.08 -3.24
N PHE A 104 0.24 5.74 -4.22
CA PHE A 104 -0.20 5.64 -5.61
C PHE A 104 0.42 4.46 -6.34
N TRP A 105 -0.44 3.75 -7.06
CA TRP A 105 -0.07 2.64 -7.93
C TRP A 105 -0.80 2.74 -9.28
N ASP A 106 -0.09 2.46 -10.37
CA ASP A 106 -0.66 2.29 -11.70
C ASP A 106 -0.44 0.87 -12.21
N VAL A 107 -1.48 0.28 -12.78
CA VAL A 107 -1.41 -0.98 -13.51
C VAL A 107 -1.26 -0.66 -14.99
N LYS A 108 -0.14 -1.07 -15.58
CA LYS A 108 0.25 -0.80 -16.98
C LYS A 108 0.51 -2.10 -17.73
N ASP A 109 0.71 -2.00 -19.04
CA ASP A 109 0.97 -3.16 -19.92
C ASP A 109 2.23 -3.95 -19.56
N ASP A 110 3.19 -3.33 -18.89
CA ASP A 110 4.48 -3.92 -18.52
C ASP A 110 4.59 -4.33 -17.04
N GLY A 111 3.74 -3.79 -16.17
CA GLY A 111 3.74 -4.13 -14.76
C GLY A 111 2.85 -3.26 -13.88
N VAL A 112 3.05 -3.41 -12.57
CA VAL A 112 2.45 -2.57 -11.52
C VAL A 112 3.50 -1.56 -11.06
N HIS A 113 3.23 -0.27 -11.20
CA HIS A 113 4.16 0.84 -10.93
C HIS A 113 3.71 1.62 -9.70
N GLY A 114 4.60 1.90 -8.78
CA GLY A 114 4.38 2.66 -7.57
C GLY A 114 5.22 3.94 -7.56
N TYR A 115 4.69 4.99 -6.95
CA TYR A 115 5.24 6.34 -7.06
C TYR A 115 5.59 6.95 -5.70
N VAL A 116 6.52 7.90 -5.71
CA VAL A 116 6.76 8.90 -4.64
C VAL A 116 6.44 10.25 -5.26
N GLY A 117 5.38 10.92 -4.80
CA GLY A 117 4.90 12.15 -5.46
C GLY A 117 4.53 11.90 -6.93
N VAL A 118 5.29 12.49 -7.86
CA VAL A 118 5.13 12.31 -9.33
C VAL A 118 6.17 11.39 -9.97
N GLU A 119 7.16 10.93 -9.20
CA GLU A 119 8.29 10.14 -9.71
C GLU A 119 8.01 8.64 -9.57
N ASN A 120 8.45 7.85 -10.58
CA ASN A 120 8.42 6.38 -10.47
C ASN A 120 9.45 5.95 -9.43
N ASP A 121 9.06 5.07 -8.53
CA ASP A 121 9.91 4.59 -7.44
C ASP A 121 10.13 3.07 -7.53
N ILE A 122 9.07 2.30 -7.33
CA ILE A 122 9.11 0.84 -7.38
C ILE A 122 8.17 0.31 -8.43
N TRP A 123 8.53 -0.78 -9.10
CA TRP A 123 7.63 -1.45 -10.02
C TRP A 123 7.85 -2.95 -10.04
N PHE A 124 6.80 -3.66 -10.41
CA PHE A 124 6.79 -5.11 -10.52
C PHE A 124 6.39 -5.52 -11.93
N LYS A 125 7.31 -6.17 -12.63
CA LYS A 125 7.06 -6.68 -13.97
C LYS A 125 6.06 -7.84 -13.94
N TRP A 126 5.20 -7.91 -14.96
CA TRP A 126 4.33 -9.06 -15.15
C TRP A 126 5.13 -10.35 -15.31
N THR A 127 4.63 -11.42 -14.70
CA THR A 127 5.15 -12.77 -14.93
C THR A 127 4.13 -13.55 -15.78
N MET A 128 4.54 -14.03 -16.95
CA MET A 128 3.70 -14.92 -17.74
C MET A 128 3.67 -16.32 -17.13
N ASN A 129 2.48 -16.90 -16.97
CA ASN A 129 2.25 -18.30 -16.61
C ASN A 129 2.84 -18.79 -15.26
N ARG A 130 3.28 -17.91 -14.36
CA ARG A 130 3.76 -18.29 -13.03
C ARG A 130 3.26 -17.30 -11.98
N ILE A 131 2.58 -17.78 -10.93
CA ILE A 131 2.33 -16.95 -9.74
C ILE A 131 3.60 -17.03 -8.89
N VAL A 132 4.38 -15.95 -8.89
CA VAL A 132 5.45 -15.75 -7.92
C VAL A 132 5.06 -14.55 -7.09
N ARG A 133 5.11 -14.67 -5.77
CA ARG A 133 5.04 -13.50 -4.90
C ARG A 133 6.38 -12.79 -5.02
N GLN A 134 6.40 -11.67 -5.73
CA GLN A 134 7.61 -10.86 -5.84
C GLN A 134 7.67 -9.96 -4.61
N VAL A 135 8.63 -10.23 -3.75
CA VAL A 135 8.98 -9.41 -2.60
C VAL A 135 10.30 -8.76 -2.97
N ASN A 136 10.28 -7.47 -3.31
CA ASN A 136 11.54 -6.73 -3.43
C ASN A 136 12.17 -6.70 -2.03
N HIS A 137 13.38 -7.25 -1.94
CA HIS A 137 14.22 -7.26 -0.73
C HIS A 137 14.72 -5.86 -0.42
#